data_AF-A0AAD7WL91-F1
#
_entry.id   AF-A0AAD7WL91-F1
#
_cell.length_a   1.000
_cell.length_b   1.000
_cell.length_c   1.000
_cell.angle_alpha   90.00
_cell.angle_beta   90.00
_cell.angle_gamma   90.00
#
_symmetry.space_group_name_H-M   'P 1'
#
loop_
_entity.id
_entity.type
_entity.pdbx_description
1 polymer ?
#
loop_
_entity_poly.entity_id
_entity_poly.type
_entity_poly.pdbx_seq_one_letter_code
_entity_poly.pdbx_strand_id
1 'polypeptide(L)'
;MFEKLLQVLLNAGWCPATECDKVLSQYKAFSLDVNTNHKAEFQEFVYSCRLDEFFGRYLSGKEEYAELWNIMKCLFTLSHGQAAVERGYSVNKDMLVENLQEKTLIAMRLVHDAMAGHTDEALPKDLKQHCRGARTRYEMYLEDQKKLREQTTKEKKRKELCQEIQKVKTKRQKVMTSAETMEKEAHEMAVMAEKKHDFTLLSKSNAYRKGVADKKEEVAALDKALKELQESVNKLKQ
;
A
#
# COMPACT_ATOMS: atom_id res chain seq x y z
N MET A 1 10.73 -41.01 -5.85
CA MET A 1 9.75 -40.00 -5.36
C MET A 1 8.32 -40.55 -5.44
N PHE A 2 7.89 -41.07 -6.59
CA PHE A 2 6.57 -41.69 -6.75
C PHE A 2 6.35 -42.96 -5.88
N GLU A 3 7.37 -43.79 -5.68
CA GLU A 3 7.27 -44.98 -4.79
C GLU A 3 6.94 -44.61 -3.34
N LYS A 4 7.48 -43.49 -2.83
CA LYS A 4 7.13 -42.99 -1.50
C LYS A 4 5.69 -42.49 -1.42
N LEU A 5 5.21 -41.84 -2.49
CA LEU A 5 3.81 -41.40 -2.60
C LEU A 5 2.86 -42.61 -2.61
N LEU A 6 3.19 -43.64 -3.38
CA LEU A 6 2.40 -44.87 -3.46
C LEU A 6 2.34 -45.58 -2.10
N GLN A 7 3.45 -45.62 -1.35
CA GLN A 7 3.47 -46.15 0.01
C GLN A 7 2.54 -45.38 0.97
N VAL A 8 2.49 -44.06 0.85
CA VAL A 8 1.57 -43.22 1.64
C VAL A 8 0.11 -43.51 1.26
N LEU A 9 -0.19 -43.64 -0.03
CA LEU A 9 -1.54 -43.96 -0.53
C LEU A 9 -1.99 -45.37 -0.10
N LEU A 10 -1.08 -46.33 -0.08
CA LEU A 10 -1.33 -47.69 0.44
C LEU A 10 -1.64 -47.65 1.93
N ASN A 11 -0.84 -46.94 2.73
CA ASN A 11 -1.06 -46.79 4.17
C ASN A 11 -2.38 -46.06 4.48
N ALA A 12 -2.82 -45.15 3.61
CA ALA A 12 -4.10 -44.46 3.72
C ALA A 12 -5.30 -45.30 3.25
N GLY A 13 -5.07 -46.48 2.65
CA GLY A 13 -6.12 -47.36 2.12
C GLY A 13 -6.73 -46.89 0.80
N TRP A 14 -6.07 -45.98 0.08
CA TRP A 14 -6.58 -45.39 -1.17
C TRP A 14 -6.22 -46.19 -2.42
N CYS A 15 -5.27 -47.12 -2.29
CA CYS A 15 -4.86 -48.04 -3.35
C CYS A 15 -4.66 -49.44 -2.75
N PRO A 16 -5.30 -50.49 -3.29
CA PRO A 16 -5.05 -51.87 -2.88
C PRO A 16 -3.62 -52.30 -3.19
N ALA A 17 -3.01 -53.10 -2.32
CA ALA A 17 -1.65 -53.60 -2.53
C ALA A 17 -1.46 -54.35 -3.87
N THR A 18 -2.53 -54.98 -4.38
CA THR A 18 -2.56 -55.68 -5.67
C THR A 18 -2.44 -54.76 -6.89
N GLU A 19 -2.83 -53.49 -6.74
CA GLU A 19 -2.81 -52.51 -7.83
C GLU A 19 -1.55 -51.63 -7.79
N CYS A 20 -0.88 -51.55 -6.64
CA CYS A 20 0.34 -50.77 -6.45
C CYS A 20 1.46 -51.13 -7.46
N ASP A 21 1.73 -52.42 -7.66
CA ASP A 21 2.78 -52.87 -8.59
C ASP A 21 2.44 -52.51 -10.04
N LYS A 22 1.15 -52.60 -10.39
CA LYS A 22 0.64 -52.25 -11.73
C LYS A 22 0.75 -50.75 -11.99
N VAL A 23 0.34 -49.92 -11.03
CA VAL A 23 0.47 -48.46 -11.08
C VAL A 23 1.93 -48.02 -11.17
N LEU A 24 2.82 -48.66 -10.42
CA LEU A 24 4.25 -48.35 -10.46
C LEU A 24 4.88 -48.69 -11.81
N SER A 25 4.49 -49.82 -12.41
CA SER A 25 4.93 -50.24 -13.74
C SER A 25 4.44 -49.26 -14.82
N GLN A 26 3.15 -48.89 -14.78
CA GLN A 26 2.56 -47.89 -15.67
C GLN A 26 3.23 -46.52 -15.55
N TYR A 27 3.55 -46.08 -14.33
CA TYR A 27 4.25 -44.82 -14.10
C TYR A 27 5.67 -44.84 -14.70
N LYS A 28 6.40 -45.96 -14.58
CA LYS A 28 7.73 -46.10 -15.18
C LYS A 28 7.66 -46.07 -16.71
N ALA A 29 6.67 -46.76 -17.30
CA ALA A 29 6.43 -46.73 -18.74
C ALA A 29 6.05 -45.32 -19.23
N PHE A 30 5.15 -44.63 -18.52
CA PHE A 30 4.76 -43.26 -18.83
C PHE A 30 5.94 -42.28 -18.72
N SER A 31 6.77 -42.40 -17.68
CA SER A 31 7.95 -41.55 -17.51
C SER A 31 8.95 -41.74 -18.66
N LEU A 32 9.07 -42.96 -19.19
CA LEU A 32 9.91 -43.24 -20.36
C LEU A 32 9.32 -42.63 -21.63
N ASP A 33 8.01 -42.75 -21.84
CA ASP A 33 7.28 -42.16 -22.98
C ASP A 33 7.39 -40.62 -22.97
N VAL A 34 7.21 -40.00 -21.81
CA VAL A 34 7.35 -38.54 -21.64
C VAL A 34 8.78 -38.08 -21.98
N ASN A 35 9.80 -38.81 -21.51
CA ASN A 35 11.20 -38.43 -21.78
C ASN A 35 11.64 -38.65 -23.23
N THR A 36 10.95 -39.50 -23.98
CA THR A 36 11.28 -39.84 -25.38
C THR A 36 10.49 -38.99 -26.37
N ASN A 37 9.18 -38.83 -26.16
CA ASN A 37 8.26 -38.24 -27.13
C ASN A 37 7.78 -36.82 -26.74
N HIS A 38 7.66 -36.52 -25.44
CA HIS A 38 7.00 -35.29 -24.96
C HIS A 38 7.88 -34.43 -24.05
N LYS A 39 9.20 -34.59 -24.11
CA LYS A 39 10.14 -33.97 -23.16
C LYS A 39 10.08 -32.44 -23.19
N ALA A 40 9.95 -31.84 -24.37
CA ALA A 40 9.86 -30.39 -24.53
C ALA A 40 8.59 -29.82 -23.89
N GLU A 41 7.44 -30.47 -24.13
CA GLU A 41 6.13 -30.03 -23.62
C GLU A 41 6.06 -30.05 -22.07
N PHE A 42 6.73 -31.02 -21.44
CA PHE A 42 6.79 -31.12 -19.97
C PHE A 42 7.84 -30.18 -19.35
N GLN A 43 8.94 -29.86 -20.05
CA GLN A 43 9.96 -28.92 -19.57
C GLN A 43 9.55 -27.45 -19.73
N GLU A 44 8.79 -27.14 -20.79
CA GLU A 44 8.29 -25.80 -21.08
C GLU A 44 6.92 -25.51 -20.45
N PHE A 45 6.38 -26.45 -19.66
CA PHE A 45 5.11 -26.25 -18.99
C PHE A 45 5.18 -25.11 -17.96
N VAL A 46 4.53 -23.99 -18.26
CA VAL A 46 4.38 -22.83 -17.36
C VAL A 46 2.91 -22.62 -17.03
N TYR A 47 2.32 -23.50 -16.20
CA TYR A 47 0.97 -23.40 -15.59
C TYR A 47 -0.10 -22.70 -16.46
N SER A 48 -0.07 -22.92 -17.77
CA SER A 48 -0.92 -22.22 -18.73
C SER A 48 -2.30 -22.86 -18.83
N CYS A 49 -2.42 -24.10 -18.36
CA CYS A 49 -3.66 -24.84 -18.17
C CYS A 49 -3.60 -25.62 -16.85
N ARG A 50 -4.75 -26.14 -16.42
CA ARG A 50 -4.83 -26.94 -15.18
C ARG A 50 -4.05 -28.25 -15.35
N LEU A 51 -3.44 -28.72 -14.26
CA LEU A 51 -2.64 -29.95 -14.28
C LEU A 51 -3.46 -31.18 -14.65
N ASP A 52 -4.70 -31.29 -14.18
CA ASP A 52 -5.59 -32.40 -14.53
C ASP A 52 -5.95 -32.41 -16.02
N GLU A 53 -6.16 -31.25 -16.62
CA GLU A 53 -6.38 -31.10 -18.05
C GLU A 53 -5.12 -31.44 -18.85
N PHE A 54 -3.95 -30.97 -18.41
CA PHE A 54 -2.66 -31.22 -19.05
C PHE A 54 -2.29 -32.71 -19.04
N PHE A 55 -2.27 -33.35 -17.87
CA PHE A 55 -2.00 -34.78 -17.74
C PHE A 55 -3.10 -35.65 -18.37
N GLY A 56 -4.33 -35.16 -18.38
CA GLY A 56 -5.47 -35.81 -19.05
C GLY A 56 -5.24 -36.03 -20.54
N ARG A 57 -4.51 -35.14 -21.23
CA ARG A 57 -4.21 -35.30 -22.68
C ARG A 57 -3.37 -36.55 -22.98
N TYR A 58 -2.55 -36.99 -22.04
CA TYR A 58 -1.63 -38.13 -22.24
C TYR A 58 -2.12 -39.41 -21.57
N LEU A 59 -2.84 -39.30 -20.46
CA LEU A 59 -3.25 -40.43 -19.63
C LEU A 59 -4.74 -40.81 -19.79
N SER A 60 -5.60 -39.87 -20.16
CA SER A 60 -7.05 -40.16 -20.25
C SER A 60 -7.38 -40.93 -21.53
N GLY A 61 -8.14 -42.02 -21.39
CA GLY A 61 -8.61 -42.82 -22.52
C GLY A 61 -7.62 -43.87 -23.04
N LYS A 62 -6.42 -43.98 -22.45
CA LYS A 62 -5.47 -45.06 -22.74
C LYS A 62 -5.62 -46.19 -21.72
N GLU A 63 -5.99 -47.37 -22.18
CA GLU A 63 -6.12 -48.56 -21.30
C GLU A 63 -4.80 -48.94 -20.64
N GLU A 64 -3.68 -48.65 -21.31
CA GLU A 64 -2.32 -48.89 -20.83
C GLU A 64 -1.97 -48.13 -19.54
N TYR A 65 -2.68 -47.02 -19.25
CA TYR A 65 -2.45 -46.17 -18.08
C TYR A 65 -3.69 -46.01 -17.20
N ALA A 66 -4.68 -46.89 -17.33
CA ALA A 66 -5.98 -46.74 -16.68
C ALA A 66 -5.88 -46.64 -15.14
N GLU A 67 -5.13 -47.52 -14.51
CA GLU A 67 -4.94 -47.54 -13.05
C GLU A 67 -4.13 -46.33 -12.56
N LEU A 68 -3.07 -45.96 -13.29
CA LEU A 68 -2.31 -44.75 -13.03
C LEU A 68 -3.19 -43.49 -13.12
N TRP A 69 -4.05 -43.40 -14.14
CA TRP A 69 -4.94 -42.27 -14.32
C TRP A 69 -5.95 -42.13 -13.19
N ASN A 70 -6.47 -43.24 -12.66
CA ASN A 70 -7.37 -43.22 -11.50
C ASN A 70 -6.68 -42.67 -10.25
N ILE A 71 -5.43 -43.08 -9.98
CA ILE A 71 -4.64 -42.54 -8.87
C ILE A 71 -4.34 -41.04 -9.09
N MET A 72 -4.02 -40.63 -10.31
CA MET A 72 -3.75 -39.22 -10.63
C MET A 72 -4.99 -38.34 -10.44
N LYS A 73 -6.20 -38.83 -10.79
CA LYS A 73 -7.45 -38.11 -10.48
C LYS A 73 -7.59 -37.86 -8.98
N CYS A 74 -7.38 -38.89 -8.15
CA CYS A 74 -7.43 -38.75 -6.69
C CYS A 74 -6.39 -37.72 -6.20
N LEU A 75 -5.17 -37.75 -6.76
CA LEU A 75 -4.11 -36.80 -6.42
C LEU A 75 -4.46 -35.36 -6.82
N PHE A 76 -5.05 -35.15 -8.00
CA PHE A 76 -5.49 -33.82 -8.43
C PHE A 76 -6.68 -33.30 -7.62
N THR A 77 -7.52 -34.20 -7.08
CA THR A 77 -8.57 -33.80 -6.13
C THR A 77 -8.03 -33.44 -4.75
N LEU A 78 -6.90 -34.03 -4.32
CA LEU A 78 -6.21 -33.62 -3.10
C LEU A 78 -5.58 -32.23 -3.21
N SER A 79 -5.08 -31.88 -4.40
CA SER A 79 -4.49 -30.56 -4.64
C SER A 79 -5.53 -29.42 -4.71
N HIS A 80 -6.83 -29.73 -4.70
CA HIS A 80 -7.91 -28.73 -4.61
C HIS A 80 -8.10 -28.13 -3.21
N GLY A 81 -7.08 -28.24 -2.35
CA GLY A 81 -6.99 -27.51 -1.08
C GLY A 81 -6.82 -25.99 -1.20
N GLN A 82 -7.32 -25.40 -2.28
CA GLN A 82 -7.39 -23.96 -2.56
C GLN A 82 -8.80 -23.53 -3.01
N ALA A 83 -9.79 -24.44 -2.97
CA ALA A 83 -11.18 -24.09 -3.20
C ALA A 83 -11.65 -23.05 -2.15
N ALA A 84 -12.45 -22.07 -2.56
CA ALA A 84 -12.90 -20.96 -1.70
C ALA A 84 -13.60 -21.43 -0.39
N VAL A 85 -14.10 -22.65 -0.34
CA VAL A 85 -14.71 -23.28 0.84
C VAL A 85 -13.67 -23.65 1.90
N GLU A 86 -12.42 -23.91 1.50
CA GLU A 86 -11.29 -24.18 2.41
C GLU A 86 -10.62 -22.92 2.96
N ARG A 87 -11.07 -21.72 2.60
CA ARG A 87 -10.77 -20.53 3.44
C ARG A 87 -11.28 -20.71 4.88
N GLY A 88 -12.19 -21.65 5.11
CA GLY A 88 -12.58 -22.12 6.44
C GLY A 88 -11.48 -22.82 7.24
N TYR A 89 -10.44 -23.33 6.59
CA TYR A 89 -9.26 -23.98 7.21
C TYR A 89 -8.02 -23.08 7.23
N SER A 90 -8.20 -21.79 6.94
CA SER A 90 -7.13 -20.82 7.17
C SER A 90 -6.88 -20.75 8.67
N VAL A 91 -5.68 -21.14 9.13
CA VAL A 91 -5.20 -20.91 10.50
C VAL A 91 -5.41 -19.45 10.93
N ASN A 92 -5.36 -18.52 9.97
CA ASN A 92 -5.65 -17.11 10.25
C ASN A 92 -7.12 -16.84 10.57
N LYS A 93 -8.09 -17.63 10.07
CA LYS A 93 -9.52 -17.44 10.35
C LYS A 93 -9.82 -17.68 11.84
N ASP A 94 -9.18 -18.68 12.44
CA ASP A 94 -9.28 -18.95 13.88
C ASP A 94 -8.66 -17.82 14.72
N MET A 95 -7.70 -17.08 14.16
CA MET A 95 -7.06 -15.90 14.79
C MET A 95 -7.72 -14.56 14.41
N LEU A 96 -8.63 -14.52 13.44
CA LEU A 96 -9.25 -13.30 12.92
C LEU A 96 -10.46 -12.92 13.77
N VAL A 97 -10.22 -12.08 14.77
CA VAL A 97 -11.25 -11.33 15.50
C VAL A 97 -11.54 -9.99 14.80
N GLU A 98 -12.80 -9.55 14.80
CA GLU A 98 -13.18 -8.24 14.27
C GLU A 98 -12.37 -7.10 14.92
N ASN A 99 -11.99 -6.09 14.13
CA ASN A 99 -11.21 -4.91 14.55
C ASN A 99 -9.74 -5.17 14.95
N LEU A 100 -9.15 -6.30 14.53
CA LEU A 100 -7.70 -6.50 14.64
C LEU A 100 -6.92 -5.64 13.64
N GLN A 101 -5.87 -4.98 14.12
CA GLN A 101 -4.87 -4.37 13.25
C GLN A 101 -3.94 -5.46 12.69
N GLU A 102 -3.42 -5.24 11.47
CA GLU A 102 -2.49 -6.14 10.80
C GLU A 102 -1.30 -6.54 11.69
N LYS A 103 -0.72 -5.57 12.42
CA LYS A 103 0.39 -5.83 13.34
C LYS A 103 0.03 -6.82 14.45
N THR A 104 -1.21 -6.75 14.95
CA THR A 104 -1.71 -7.67 15.98
C THR A 104 -1.88 -9.07 15.40
N LEU A 105 -2.40 -9.18 14.17
CA LEU A 105 -2.55 -10.45 13.47
C LEU A 105 -1.19 -11.13 13.23
N ILE A 106 -0.18 -10.37 12.80
CA ILE A 106 1.19 -10.86 12.60
C ILE A 106 1.78 -11.36 13.93
N ALA A 107 1.56 -10.62 15.03
CA ALA A 107 2.05 -11.02 16.35
C ALA A 107 1.34 -12.30 16.86
N MET A 108 0.03 -12.42 16.68
CA MET A 108 -0.73 -13.63 17.04
C MET A 108 -0.26 -14.84 16.25
N ARG A 109 -0.01 -14.68 14.94
CA ARG A 109 0.53 -15.74 14.10
C ARG A 109 1.92 -16.19 14.52
N LEU A 110 2.80 -15.25 14.88
CA LEU A 110 4.13 -15.57 15.39
C LEU A 110 4.05 -16.42 16.67
N VAL A 111 3.12 -16.10 17.57
CA VAL A 111 2.89 -16.88 18.80
C VAL A 111 2.31 -18.25 18.50
N HIS A 112 1.31 -18.33 17.60
CA HIS A 112 0.71 -19.59 17.16
C HIS A 112 1.76 -20.54 16.55
N ASP A 113 2.58 -20.02 15.63
CA ASP A 113 3.62 -20.80 14.96
C ASP A 113 4.71 -21.26 15.95
N ALA A 114 5.05 -20.43 16.95
CA ALA A 114 5.99 -20.81 18.00
C ALA A 114 5.46 -21.89 18.96
N MET A 115 4.14 -21.94 19.16
CA MET A 115 3.47 -22.93 20.00
C MET A 115 3.13 -24.23 19.26
N ALA A 116 3.10 -24.21 17.92
CA ALA A 116 2.83 -25.40 17.11
C ALA A 116 3.90 -26.49 17.36
N GLY A 117 3.50 -27.55 18.07
CA GLY A 117 4.37 -28.69 18.43
C GLY A 117 4.85 -28.73 19.88
N HIS A 118 4.49 -27.75 20.71
CA HIS A 118 4.75 -27.79 22.16
C HIS A 118 3.46 -28.23 22.89
N THR A 119 3.53 -29.28 23.71
CA THR A 119 2.48 -29.59 24.69
C THR A 119 2.51 -28.58 25.83
N ASP A 120 1.35 -28.36 26.46
CA ASP A 120 1.01 -27.27 27.41
C ASP A 120 1.97 -27.07 28.61
N GLU A 121 2.91 -27.98 28.81
CA GLU A 121 3.69 -28.12 30.05
C GLU A 121 5.03 -27.36 30.04
N ALA A 122 5.54 -26.92 28.88
CA ALA A 122 6.83 -26.22 28.82
C ALA A 122 6.84 -25.02 27.85
N LEU A 123 6.30 -23.88 28.30
CA LEU A 123 6.44 -22.59 27.61
C LEU A 123 7.92 -22.22 27.38
N PRO A 124 8.35 -21.90 26.15
CA PRO A 124 9.72 -21.50 25.84
C PRO A 124 10.21 -20.32 26.70
N LYS A 125 11.47 -20.35 27.13
CA LYS A 125 12.07 -19.28 27.96
C LYS A 125 12.05 -17.92 27.23
N ASP A 126 12.27 -17.94 25.92
CA ASP A 126 12.25 -16.74 25.09
C ASP A 126 10.86 -16.10 25.02
N LEU A 127 9.80 -16.92 24.99
CA LEU A 127 8.42 -16.45 25.01
C LEU A 127 8.10 -15.75 26.34
N LYS A 128 8.53 -16.34 27.47
CA LYS A 128 8.36 -15.71 28.80
C LYS A 128 9.07 -14.35 28.88
N GLN A 129 10.29 -14.25 28.35
CA GLN A 129 11.03 -13.00 28.30
C GLN A 129 10.36 -11.95 27.39
N HIS A 130 9.83 -12.36 26.23
CA HIS A 130 9.09 -11.49 25.35
C HIS A 130 7.79 -10.98 26.00
N CYS A 131 7.03 -11.85 26.66
CA CYS A 131 5.82 -11.47 27.39
C CYS A 131 6.10 -10.46 28.51
N ARG A 132 7.20 -10.62 29.27
CA ARG A 132 7.60 -9.67 30.33
C ARG A 132 7.77 -8.25 29.83
N GLY A 133 8.34 -8.05 28.63
CA GLY A 133 8.53 -6.72 28.04
C GLY A 133 7.39 -6.23 27.15
N ALA A 134 6.33 -7.02 26.95
CA ALA A 134 5.28 -6.71 25.98
C ALA A 134 4.50 -5.44 26.36
N ARG A 135 4.18 -5.27 27.64
CA ARG A 135 3.49 -4.08 28.16
C ARG A 135 4.28 -2.80 27.89
N THR A 136 5.56 -2.78 28.26
CA THR A 136 6.42 -1.61 28.06
C THR A 136 6.55 -1.24 26.58
N ARG A 137 6.72 -2.24 25.69
CA ARG A 137 6.76 -1.98 24.24
C ARG A 137 5.44 -1.43 23.71
N TYR A 138 4.31 -1.90 24.23
CA TYR A 138 3.00 -1.38 23.86
C TYR A 138 2.80 0.06 24.33
N GLU A 139 3.21 0.38 25.56
CA GLU A 139 3.17 1.75 26.10
C GLU A 139 4.05 2.70 25.27
N MET A 140 5.27 2.28 24.92
CA MET A 140 6.14 3.03 24.00
C MET A 140 5.49 3.25 22.63
N TYR A 141 4.88 2.20 22.06
CA TYR A 141 4.15 2.31 20.78
C TYR A 141 3.00 3.32 20.85
N LEU A 142 2.24 3.35 21.96
CA LEU A 142 1.17 4.32 22.16
C LEU A 142 1.70 5.76 22.27
N GLU A 143 2.82 5.95 22.98
CA GLU A 143 3.49 7.26 23.03
C GLU A 143 3.97 7.72 21.66
N ASP A 144 4.57 6.82 20.89
CA ASP A 144 5.06 7.12 19.54
C ASP A 144 3.91 7.44 18.58
N GLN A 145 2.79 6.68 18.66
CA GLN A 145 1.54 7.00 17.96
C GLN A 145 1.03 8.40 18.31
N LYS A 146 1.05 8.76 19.60
CA LYS A 146 0.60 10.08 20.06
C LYS A 146 1.51 11.19 19.52
N LYS A 147 2.83 11.03 19.64
CA LYS A 147 3.83 11.97 19.10
C LYS A 147 3.67 12.14 17.59
N LEU A 148 3.45 11.06 16.85
CA LEU A 148 3.24 11.10 15.40
C LEU A 148 1.95 11.85 15.03
N ARG A 149 0.86 11.65 15.76
CA ARG A 149 -0.40 12.40 15.56
C ARG A 149 -0.23 13.89 15.86
N GLU A 150 0.49 14.23 16.92
CA GLU A 150 0.80 15.62 17.27
C GLU A 150 1.69 16.28 16.19
N GLN A 151 2.72 15.58 15.72
CA GLN A 151 3.61 16.06 14.64
C GLN A 151 2.85 16.26 13.33
N THR A 152 2.08 15.27 12.88
CA THR A 152 1.28 15.37 11.65
C THR A 152 0.24 16.50 11.72
N THR A 153 -0.37 16.73 12.89
CA THR A 153 -1.28 17.86 13.10
C THR A 153 -0.56 19.21 13.05
N LYS A 154 0.62 19.32 13.69
CA LYS A 154 1.47 20.52 13.62
C LYS A 154 1.94 20.79 12.19
N GLU A 155 2.36 19.77 11.47
CA GLU A 155 2.78 19.85 10.07
C GLU A 155 1.64 20.28 9.15
N LYS A 156 0.44 19.73 9.32
CA LYS A 156 -0.75 20.12 8.56
C LYS A 156 -1.08 21.60 8.79
N LYS A 157 -1.15 22.06 10.05
CA LYS A 157 -1.37 23.47 10.39
C LYS A 157 -0.30 24.38 9.80
N ARG A 158 0.97 23.97 9.84
CA ARG A 158 2.08 24.71 9.23
C ARG A 158 1.93 24.81 7.72
N LYS A 159 1.55 23.72 7.04
CA LYS A 159 1.32 23.71 5.59
C LYS A 159 0.18 24.66 5.19
N GLU A 160 -0.92 24.66 5.94
CA GLU A 160 -2.05 25.58 5.75
C GLU A 160 -1.62 27.04 5.91
N LEU A 161 -0.89 27.38 6.97
CA LEU A 161 -0.36 28.73 7.18
C LEU A 161 0.63 29.16 6.09
N CYS A 162 1.52 28.28 5.62
CA CYS A 162 2.43 28.58 4.52
C CYS A 162 1.67 28.86 3.20
N GLN A 163 0.58 28.13 2.93
CA GLN A 163 -0.27 28.41 1.77
C GLN A 163 -0.95 29.78 1.89
N GLU A 164 -1.42 30.14 3.08
CA GLU A 164 -2.05 31.44 3.32
C GLU A 164 -1.06 32.60 3.17
N ILE A 165 0.16 32.45 3.70
CA ILE A 165 1.26 33.41 3.48
C ILE A 165 1.51 33.61 1.99
N GLN A 166 1.54 32.53 1.20
CA GLN A 166 1.78 32.63 -0.23
C GLN A 166 0.64 33.38 -0.94
N LYS A 167 -0.62 33.13 -0.58
CA LYS A 167 -1.76 33.89 -1.13
C LYS A 167 -1.65 35.38 -0.81
N VAL A 168 -1.43 35.73 0.46
CA VAL A 168 -1.31 37.14 0.89
C VAL A 168 -0.12 37.81 0.20
N LYS A 169 1.02 37.12 0.05
CA LYS A 169 2.20 37.62 -0.67
C LYS A 169 1.89 37.89 -2.16
N THR A 170 1.18 36.99 -2.83
CA THR A 170 0.76 37.22 -4.23
C THR A 170 -0.23 38.37 -4.36
N LYS A 171 -1.19 38.51 -3.43
CA LYS A 171 -2.11 39.65 -3.40
C LYS A 171 -1.34 40.96 -3.22
N ARG A 172 -0.43 41.02 -2.24
CA ARG A 172 0.41 42.20 -1.99
C ARG A 172 1.18 42.60 -3.25
N GLN A 173 1.82 41.65 -3.92
CA GLN A 173 2.57 41.93 -5.15
C GLN A 173 1.70 42.53 -6.25
N LYS A 174 0.48 42.03 -6.44
CA LYS A 174 -0.47 42.55 -7.45
C LYS A 174 -0.93 43.97 -7.13
N VAL A 175 -1.23 44.26 -5.86
CA VAL A 175 -1.65 45.61 -5.44
C VAL A 175 -0.49 46.60 -5.61
N MET A 176 0.73 46.19 -5.24
CA MET A 176 1.94 47.00 -5.38
C MET A 176 2.25 47.34 -6.84
N THR A 177 2.25 46.36 -7.76
CA THR A 177 2.46 46.64 -9.19
C THR A 177 1.34 47.50 -9.80
N SER A 178 0.11 47.34 -9.31
CA SER A 178 -1.01 48.19 -9.71
C SER A 178 -0.88 49.63 -9.19
N ALA A 179 -0.30 49.83 -7.99
CA ALA A 179 0.00 51.16 -7.46
C ALA A 179 1.12 51.84 -8.28
N GLU A 180 2.19 51.11 -8.60
CA GLU A 180 3.31 51.63 -9.40
C GLU A 180 2.89 52.05 -10.81
N THR A 181 2.02 51.28 -11.47
CA THR A 181 1.48 51.62 -12.79
C THR A 181 0.60 52.87 -12.74
N MET A 182 -0.31 52.96 -11.76
CA MET A 182 -1.12 54.16 -11.55
C MET A 182 -0.27 55.40 -11.22
N GLU A 183 0.83 55.23 -10.49
CA GLU A 183 1.74 56.33 -10.15
C GLU A 183 2.47 56.87 -11.39
N LYS A 184 2.91 55.98 -12.30
CA LYS A 184 3.47 56.36 -13.60
C LYS A 184 2.45 57.09 -14.47
N GLU A 185 1.25 56.54 -14.61
CA GLU A 185 0.16 57.16 -15.38
C GLU A 185 -0.24 58.53 -14.80
N ALA A 186 -0.29 58.66 -13.47
CA ALA A 186 -0.54 59.94 -12.82
C ALA A 186 0.54 60.98 -13.13
N HIS A 187 1.81 60.57 -13.16
CA HIS A 187 2.93 61.46 -13.50
C HIS A 187 2.88 61.89 -14.96
N GLU A 188 2.64 60.97 -15.88
CA GLU A 188 2.48 61.26 -17.32
C GLU A 188 1.31 62.21 -17.59
N MET A 189 0.16 61.99 -16.92
CA MET A 189 -0.99 62.89 -17.01
C MET A 189 -0.70 64.30 -16.49
N ALA A 190 0.08 64.43 -15.41
CA ALA A 190 0.49 65.73 -14.89
C ALA A 190 1.39 66.49 -15.87
N VAL A 191 2.40 65.81 -16.45
CA VAL A 191 3.30 66.40 -17.46
C VAL A 191 2.52 66.80 -18.72
N MET A 192 1.55 66.00 -19.16
CA MET A 192 0.70 66.34 -20.29
C MET A 192 -0.23 67.53 -20.02
N ALA A 193 -0.76 67.63 -18.79
CA ALA A 193 -1.59 68.75 -18.37
C ALA A 193 -0.83 70.08 -18.44
N GLU A 194 0.45 70.10 -18.00
CA GLU A 194 1.32 71.27 -18.09
C GLU A 194 1.60 71.68 -19.53
N LYS A 195 1.90 70.72 -20.42
CA LYS A 195 2.19 70.99 -21.84
C LYS A 195 0.98 71.50 -22.63
N LYS A 196 -0.22 71.00 -22.31
CA LYS A 196 -1.47 71.32 -23.04
C LYS A 196 -2.32 72.38 -22.35
N HIS A 197 -1.93 72.85 -21.17
CA HIS A 197 -2.73 73.71 -20.28
C HIS A 197 -4.15 73.16 -20.02
N ASP A 198 -4.28 71.83 -19.94
CA ASP A 198 -5.58 71.15 -19.76
C ASP A 198 -5.80 70.77 -18.30
N PHE A 199 -6.66 71.54 -17.63
CA PHE A 199 -7.01 71.33 -16.23
C PHE A 199 -7.74 69.99 -15.97
N THR A 200 -8.40 69.42 -16.98
CA THR A 200 -9.12 68.15 -16.83
C THR A 200 -8.15 66.97 -16.63
N LEU A 201 -6.99 67.00 -17.30
CA LEU A 201 -5.92 66.01 -17.13
C LEU A 201 -5.28 66.11 -15.74
N LEU A 202 -5.16 67.33 -15.19
CA LEU A 202 -4.65 67.53 -13.84
C LEU A 202 -5.62 66.97 -12.78
N SER A 203 -6.93 67.16 -12.96
CA SER A 203 -7.95 66.57 -12.09
C SER A 203 -7.90 65.03 -12.11
N LYS A 204 -7.75 64.42 -13.29
CA LYS A 204 -7.57 62.97 -13.43
C LYS A 204 -6.29 62.48 -12.77
N SER A 205 -5.16 63.18 -12.94
CA SER A 205 -3.90 62.85 -12.27
C SER A 205 -4.06 62.85 -10.74
N ASN A 206 -4.74 63.85 -10.18
CA ASN A 206 -4.99 63.92 -8.73
C ASN A 206 -5.88 62.76 -8.24
N ALA A 207 -6.90 62.37 -9.02
CA ALA A 207 -7.73 61.20 -8.69
C ALA A 207 -6.89 59.91 -8.65
N TYR A 208 -5.97 59.73 -9.61
CA TYR A 208 -5.05 58.60 -9.62
C TYR A 208 -4.09 58.61 -8.43
N ARG A 209 -3.53 59.78 -8.07
CA ARG A 209 -2.66 59.92 -6.88
C ARG A 209 -3.39 59.55 -5.60
N LYS A 210 -4.66 59.93 -5.46
CA LYS A 210 -5.49 59.50 -4.33
C LYS A 210 -5.67 57.98 -4.32
N GLY A 211 -6.00 57.37 -5.46
CA GLY A 211 -6.10 55.91 -5.57
C GLY A 211 -4.78 55.16 -5.30
N VAL A 212 -3.62 55.77 -5.60
CA VAL A 212 -2.30 55.23 -5.24
C VAL A 212 -2.09 55.27 -3.73
N ALA A 213 -2.50 56.34 -3.05
CA ALA A 213 -2.44 56.43 -1.59
C ALA A 213 -3.29 55.32 -0.93
N ASP A 214 -4.53 55.13 -1.40
CA ASP A 214 -5.42 54.07 -0.90
C ASP A 214 -4.80 52.67 -1.10
N LYS A 215 -4.19 52.41 -2.28
CA LYS A 215 -3.50 51.14 -2.55
C LYS A 215 -2.23 50.95 -1.70
N LYS A 216 -1.49 52.02 -1.41
CA LYS A 216 -0.32 51.98 -0.51
C LYS A 216 -0.75 51.64 0.92
N GLU A 217 -1.89 52.14 1.39
CA GLU A 217 -2.49 51.74 2.67
C GLU A 217 -2.91 50.26 2.68
N GLU A 218 -3.52 49.76 1.59
CA GLU A 218 -3.84 48.33 1.47
C GLU A 218 -2.57 47.45 1.53
N VAL A 219 -1.48 47.86 0.86
CA VAL A 219 -0.19 47.15 0.94
C VAL A 219 0.34 47.13 2.38
N ALA A 220 0.28 48.25 3.10
CA ALA A 220 0.71 48.31 4.50
C ALA A 220 -0.12 47.38 5.41
N ALA A 221 -1.43 47.30 5.18
CA ALA A 221 -2.31 46.36 5.89
C ALA A 221 -1.94 44.89 5.59
N LEU A 222 -1.64 44.56 4.33
CA LEU A 222 -1.20 43.23 3.93
C LEU A 222 0.17 42.86 4.50
N ASP A 223 1.11 43.81 4.61
CA ASP A 223 2.41 43.57 5.24
C ASP A 223 2.29 43.33 6.75
N LYS A 224 1.35 44.01 7.44
CA LYS A 224 1.04 43.71 8.84
C LYS A 224 0.48 42.29 9.00
N ALA A 225 -0.48 41.91 8.16
CA ALA A 225 -1.05 40.56 8.17
C ALA A 225 0.01 39.47 7.86
N LEU A 226 0.94 39.73 6.95
CA LEU A 226 2.06 38.83 6.67
C LEU A 226 2.97 38.63 7.89
N LYS A 227 3.29 39.70 8.63
CA LYS A 227 4.10 39.59 9.86
C LYS A 227 3.41 38.72 10.91
N GLU A 228 2.12 38.95 11.16
CA GLU A 228 1.33 38.18 12.13
C GLU A 228 1.25 36.67 11.76
N LEU A 229 1.03 36.37 10.47
CA LEU A 229 1.05 34.99 9.97
C LEU A 229 2.43 34.34 10.10
N GLN A 230 3.50 35.10 9.85
CA GLN A 230 4.87 34.60 9.91
C GLN A 230 5.34 34.35 11.36
N GLU A 231 4.90 35.18 12.30
CA GLU A 231 5.06 34.94 13.74
C GLU A 231 4.32 33.68 14.18
N SER A 232 3.09 33.47 13.69
CA SER A 232 2.30 32.27 13.99
C SER A 232 2.97 30.99 13.49
N VAL A 233 3.63 31.03 12.33
CA VAL A 233 4.44 29.92 11.81
C VAL A 233 5.69 29.69 12.67
N ASN A 234 6.35 30.74 13.14
CA ASN A 234 7.55 30.60 13.98
C ASN A 234 7.22 30.01 15.36
N LYS A 235 6.06 30.35 15.93
CA LYS A 235 5.56 29.72 17.19
C LYS A 235 5.30 28.22 17.04
N LEU A 236 4.98 27.74 15.84
CA LEU A 236 4.78 26.31 15.57
C LEU A 236 6.10 25.54 15.31
N LYS A 237 7.23 26.24 15.17
CA LYS A 237 8.56 25.62 15.03
C LYS A 237 9.26 25.36 16.37
N GLN A 238 8.87 26.10 17.42
CA GLN A 238 9.31 25.87 18.81
C GLN A 238 8.49 24.75 19.44
#